data_AF-A0A2E6REM7-F1
#
_entry.id   AF-A0A2E6REM7-F1
#
_cell.length_a   1.000
_cell.length_b   1.000
_cell.length_c   1.000
_cell.angle_alpha   90.00
_cell.angle_beta   90.00
_cell.angle_gamma   90.00
#
_symmetry.space_group_name_H-M   'P 1'
#
loop_
_entity.id
_entity.type
_entity.pdbx_description
1 polymer ?
#
loop_
_entity_poly.entity_id
_entity_poly.type
_entity_poly.pdbx_seq_one_letter_code
_entity_poly.pdbx_strand_id
1 'polypeptide(L)'
;MKRREFTRSLGYGWVGLNLTFLVGCRDDNPAFEVGPGEDGAVAALEALARELKGVEFAGPVCARRIESVDPLADLHASLPETGQSLIEALRLRIADDFDNDRIVDIDGWKISTSECLLMAGAASVQGLTGQGELAEKPFVEEDFMEIELWGPDRTLQGEVFNPIGNGRGGFWLRVASPVNGSMRLRLDGRDLATHFEPGVITGSLDPDFMQEVISQPGVHELVLVDQSRRLRQAVGFLEVVERPPMATLPDGTESKVFCEPGNWGPQASVVGEAFNRQPDGSAGFWLHIGCAPKSAVMVLDGVELPTTVRSDMMITARVEHFASLERGQYPLVLLDRASGEKLPIGSLAVQ
;
A
#
# COMPACT_ATOMS: atom_id res chain seq x y z
N MET A 1 19.32 9.24 9.22
CA MET A 1 18.99 8.77 10.58
C MET A 1 17.95 7.68 10.44
N LYS A 2 18.25 6.44 10.84
CA LYS A 2 17.28 5.34 10.68
C LYS A 2 16.07 5.63 11.57
N ARG A 3 14.84 5.37 11.11
CA ARG A 3 13.61 5.53 11.91
C ARG A 3 13.75 4.89 13.31
N ARG A 4 14.52 3.80 13.38
CA ARG A 4 14.95 3.05 14.58
C ARG A 4 15.82 3.84 15.58
N GLU A 5 16.64 4.78 15.13
CA GLU A 5 17.43 5.68 16.00
C GLU A 5 16.61 6.88 16.46
N PHE A 6 15.68 7.36 15.63
CA PHE A 6 14.77 8.46 15.98
C PHE A 6 13.82 8.09 17.13
N THR A 7 13.24 6.88 17.11
CA THR A 7 12.40 6.38 18.21
C THR A 7 13.21 6.16 19.48
N ARG A 8 14.48 5.74 19.37
CA ARG A 8 15.39 5.57 20.50
C ARG A 8 15.82 6.90 21.12
N SER A 9 16.02 7.94 20.31
CA SER A 9 16.44 9.27 20.79
C SER A 9 15.33 10.08 21.42
N LEU A 10 14.06 9.77 21.14
CA LEU A 10 12.93 10.50 21.71
C LEU A 10 12.33 9.86 22.96
N GLY A 11 12.55 8.57 23.24
CA GLY A 11 12.05 7.92 24.47
C GLY A 11 10.51 7.93 24.62
N TYR A 12 9.78 8.51 23.68
CA TYR A 12 8.33 8.58 23.67
C TYR A 12 7.79 7.43 22.82
N GLY A 13 7.22 6.43 23.49
CA GLY A 13 6.45 5.36 22.86
C GLY A 13 5.18 5.89 22.18
N TRP A 14 4.49 5.01 21.45
CA TRP A 14 3.30 5.34 20.66
C TRP A 14 2.14 5.82 21.55
N VAL A 15 2.07 5.32 22.78
CA VAL A 15 1.10 5.78 23.79
C VAL A 15 1.56 7.12 24.36
N GLY A 16 2.86 7.35 24.54
CA GLY A 16 3.41 8.64 24.96
C GLY A 16 3.00 9.79 24.04
N LEU A 17 2.98 9.58 22.72
CA LEU A 17 2.50 10.58 21.76
C LEU A 17 1.00 10.86 21.93
N ASN A 18 0.16 9.83 22.07
CA ASN A 18 -1.28 10.02 22.28
C ASN A 18 -1.61 10.61 23.66
N LEU A 19 -0.89 10.23 24.72
CA LEU A 19 -1.01 10.81 26.06
C LEU A 19 -0.61 12.29 26.07
N THR A 20 0.41 12.68 25.31
CA THR A 20 0.78 14.10 25.20
C THR A 20 -0.32 14.90 24.50
N PHE A 21 -1.07 14.31 23.55
CA PHE A 21 -2.24 14.94 22.94
C PHE A 21 -3.49 14.93 23.85
N LEU A 22 -3.70 13.88 24.64
CA LEU A 22 -4.76 13.79 25.65
C LEU A 22 -4.54 14.78 26.81
N VAL A 23 -3.28 15.10 27.15
CA VAL A 23 -2.95 16.10 28.18
C VAL A 23 -2.87 17.52 27.60
N GLY A 24 -2.52 17.66 26.31
CA GLY A 24 -2.45 18.95 25.61
C GLY A 24 -3.82 19.55 25.26
N CYS A 25 -4.81 18.72 24.99
CA CYS A 25 -6.22 19.10 25.00
C CYS A 25 -6.76 18.82 26.40
N ARG A 26 -6.74 19.85 27.25
CA ARG A 26 -7.14 19.82 28.66
C ARG A 26 -8.63 19.44 28.78
N ASP A 27 -8.95 18.16 28.65
CA ASP A 27 -10.19 17.60 29.16
C ASP A 27 -10.02 17.52 30.67
N ASP A 28 -10.78 18.35 31.39
CA ASP A 28 -10.86 18.37 32.85
C ASP A 28 -11.54 17.09 33.35
N ASN A 29 -10.98 15.92 33.06
CA ASN A 29 -11.46 14.66 33.60
C ASN A 29 -10.83 14.47 35.00
N PRO A 30 -11.58 14.72 36.09
CA PRO A 30 -11.04 14.66 37.45
C PRO A 30 -10.56 13.26 37.83
N ALA A 31 -10.94 12.23 37.07
CA ALA A 31 -10.46 10.87 37.28
C ALA A 31 -8.93 10.75 37.14
N PHE A 32 -8.27 11.64 36.39
CA PHE A 32 -6.82 11.58 36.19
C PHE A 32 -5.99 12.31 37.26
N GLU A 33 -6.62 13.05 38.16
CA GLU A 33 -5.93 13.69 39.29
C GLU A 33 -5.67 12.70 40.45
N VAL A 34 -6.34 11.54 40.43
CA VAL A 34 -6.22 10.49 41.44
C VAL A 34 -4.78 9.95 41.47
N GLY A 35 -4.20 9.83 42.66
CA GLY A 35 -2.89 9.22 42.85
C GLY A 35 -2.93 7.69 42.70
N PRO A 36 -1.81 7.02 42.33
CA PRO A 36 -1.79 5.57 42.18
C PRO A 36 -2.12 4.82 43.49
N GLY A 37 -1.84 5.39 44.67
CA GLY A 37 -2.18 4.79 45.96
C GLY A 37 -3.59 5.12 46.48
N GLU A 38 -4.38 5.90 45.74
CA GLU A 38 -5.70 6.36 46.19
C GLU A 38 -6.82 5.41 45.75
N ASP A 39 -7.90 5.40 46.54
CA ASP A 39 -9.13 4.69 46.19
C ASP A 39 -9.69 5.26 44.88
N GLY A 40 -9.76 4.42 43.84
CA GLY A 40 -10.25 4.81 42.51
C GLY A 40 -9.20 4.82 41.40
N ALA A 41 -7.92 4.61 41.70
CA ALA A 41 -6.85 4.57 40.69
C ALA A 41 -7.12 3.55 39.56
N VAL A 42 -7.61 2.35 39.88
CA VAL A 42 -7.98 1.33 38.87
C VAL A 42 -9.14 1.80 37.99
N ALA A 43 -10.18 2.41 38.59
CA ALA A 43 -11.30 2.96 37.84
C ALA A 43 -10.89 4.10 36.91
N ALA A 44 -9.90 4.91 37.32
CA ALA A 44 -9.29 5.93 36.48
C ALA A 44 -8.47 5.33 35.32
N LEU A 45 -7.71 4.25 35.55
CA LEU A 45 -7.06 3.49 34.47
C LEU A 45 -8.07 2.89 33.48
N GLU A 46 -9.19 2.34 33.97
CA GLU A 46 -10.26 1.87 33.10
C GLU A 46 -10.87 2.99 32.25
N ALA A 47 -11.11 4.16 32.85
CA ALA A 47 -11.62 5.32 32.12
C ALA A 47 -10.64 5.73 31.00
N LEU A 48 -9.35 5.84 31.32
CA LEU A 48 -8.29 6.08 30.34
C LEU A 48 -8.31 5.02 29.22
N ALA A 49 -8.41 3.75 29.59
CA ALA A 49 -8.41 2.62 28.67
C ALA A 49 -9.62 2.62 27.72
N ARG A 50 -10.79 3.11 28.14
CA ARG A 50 -11.97 3.30 27.26
C ARG A 50 -11.77 4.41 26.24
N GLU A 51 -11.00 5.44 26.59
CA GLU A 51 -10.75 6.61 25.74
C GLU A 51 -9.62 6.38 24.73
N LEU A 52 -8.78 5.35 24.92
CA LEU A 52 -7.71 5.02 23.99
C LEU A 52 -8.26 4.60 22.62
N LYS A 53 -7.75 5.26 21.58
CA LYS A 53 -8.01 4.97 20.16
C LYS A 53 -6.85 4.17 19.56
N GLY A 54 -7.11 3.35 18.55
CA GLY A 54 -6.08 2.55 17.87
C GLY A 54 -5.67 1.29 18.64
N VAL A 55 -6.38 0.94 19.72
CA VAL A 55 -6.10 -0.24 20.55
C VAL A 55 -6.51 -1.54 19.87
N GLU A 56 -7.33 -1.48 18.82
CA GLU A 56 -7.78 -2.63 18.03
C GLU A 56 -6.65 -3.43 17.39
N PHE A 57 -5.49 -2.80 17.18
CA PHE A 57 -4.31 -3.46 16.64
C PHE A 57 -3.39 -4.00 17.74
N ALA A 58 -2.88 -3.12 18.58
CA ALA A 58 -1.84 -3.49 19.55
C ALA A 58 -2.42 -4.15 20.82
N GLY A 59 -3.65 -3.83 21.21
CA GLY A 59 -4.26 -4.31 22.44
C GLY A 59 -4.44 -5.83 22.49
N PRO A 60 -5.08 -6.49 21.49
CA PRO A 60 -5.18 -7.94 21.46
C PRO A 60 -3.83 -8.65 21.37
N VAL A 61 -2.85 -8.06 20.66
CA VAL A 61 -1.49 -8.60 20.61
C VAL A 61 -0.83 -8.53 21.99
N CYS A 62 -0.97 -7.40 22.67
CA CYS A 62 -0.47 -7.20 24.03
C CYS A 62 -1.09 -8.14 25.04
N ALA A 63 -2.42 -8.35 24.97
CA ALA A 63 -3.12 -9.29 25.84
C ALA A 63 -2.56 -10.72 25.69
N ARG A 64 -2.27 -11.17 24.47
CA ARG A 64 -1.63 -12.47 24.23
C ARG A 64 -0.18 -12.55 24.67
N ARG A 65 0.58 -11.46 24.54
CA ARG A 65 2.02 -11.41 24.84
C ARG A 65 2.32 -11.34 26.33
N ILE A 66 1.53 -10.60 27.10
CA ILE A 66 1.76 -10.38 28.52
C ILE A 66 1.16 -11.49 29.38
N GLU A 67 0.18 -12.24 28.86
CA GLU A 67 -0.50 -13.35 29.55
C GLU A 67 -1.11 -12.94 30.91
N SER A 68 -1.43 -11.65 31.07
CA SER A 68 -2.07 -11.12 32.28
C SER A 68 -3.57 -11.41 32.26
N VAL A 69 -4.09 -11.87 33.40
CA VAL A 69 -5.53 -12.10 33.62
C VAL A 69 -6.26 -10.77 33.80
N ASP A 70 -5.62 -9.79 34.44
CA ASP A 70 -6.15 -8.44 34.65
C ASP A 70 -5.06 -7.40 34.36
N PRO A 71 -4.91 -6.99 33.09
CA PRO A 71 -3.82 -6.10 32.68
C PRO A 71 -3.85 -4.73 33.37
N LEU A 72 -5.02 -4.23 33.76
CA LEU A 72 -5.13 -2.92 34.42
C LEU A 72 -4.77 -3.02 35.90
N ALA A 73 -5.12 -4.11 36.59
CA ALA A 73 -4.66 -4.35 37.96
C ALA A 73 -3.14 -4.57 38.01
N ASP A 74 -2.58 -5.34 37.06
CA ASP A 74 -1.12 -5.55 36.96
C ASP A 74 -0.38 -4.24 36.64
N LEU A 75 -0.94 -3.40 35.76
CA LEU A 75 -0.41 -2.06 35.50
C LEU A 75 -0.42 -1.23 36.77
N HIS A 76 -1.57 -1.15 37.45
CA HIS A 76 -1.76 -0.39 38.69
C HIS A 76 -0.74 -0.78 39.76
N ALA A 77 -0.58 -2.08 40.02
CA ALA A 77 0.38 -2.62 40.97
C ALA A 77 1.85 -2.29 40.65
N SER A 78 2.15 -1.95 39.39
CA SER A 78 3.49 -1.60 38.94
C SER A 78 3.81 -0.11 39.00
N LEU A 79 2.80 0.75 39.24
CA LEU A 79 2.97 2.19 39.26
C LEU A 79 3.68 2.66 40.55
N PRO A 80 4.61 3.62 40.47
CA PRO A 80 5.31 4.12 41.64
C PRO A 80 4.42 5.02 42.51
N GLU A 81 4.44 4.84 43.83
CA GLU A 81 3.74 5.71 44.79
C GLU A 81 4.52 7.01 45.01
N THR A 82 4.39 7.98 44.09
CA THR A 82 5.15 9.24 44.12
C THR A 82 4.37 10.42 44.70
N GLY A 83 3.11 10.23 45.12
CA GLY A 83 2.20 11.31 45.50
C GLY A 83 1.80 12.22 44.33
N GLN A 84 2.07 11.80 43.10
CA GLN A 84 1.70 12.49 41.86
C GLN A 84 0.43 11.88 41.27
N SER A 85 -0.11 12.53 40.23
CA SER A 85 -1.24 12.02 39.47
C SER A 85 -0.92 10.69 38.78
N LEU A 86 -1.97 9.90 38.52
CA LEU A 86 -1.88 8.62 37.82
C LEU A 86 -1.15 8.72 36.47
N ILE A 87 -1.39 9.79 35.71
CA ILE A 87 -0.75 10.02 34.40
C ILE A 87 0.76 10.20 34.53
N GLU A 88 1.23 10.94 35.54
CA GLU A 88 2.65 11.13 35.76
C GLU A 88 3.31 9.85 36.27
N ALA A 89 2.63 9.10 37.15
CA ALA A 89 3.09 7.79 37.59
C ALA A 89 3.22 6.81 36.41
N LEU A 90 2.24 6.79 35.49
CA LEU A 90 2.29 5.98 34.27
C LEU A 90 3.46 6.39 33.36
N ARG A 91 3.68 7.69 33.17
CA ARG A 91 4.80 8.21 32.37
C ARG A 91 6.16 7.79 32.95
N LEU A 92 6.34 7.95 34.26
CA LEU A 92 7.55 7.52 34.96
C LEU A 92 7.78 6.02 34.81
N ARG A 93 6.70 5.23 34.94
CA ARG A 93 6.77 3.78 34.79
C ARG A 93 7.14 3.35 33.36
N ILE A 94 6.59 4.00 32.33
CA ILE A 94 6.93 3.75 30.92
C ILE A 94 8.40 4.07 30.66
N ALA A 95 8.92 5.19 31.20
CA ALA A 95 10.33 5.53 31.09
C ALA A 95 11.23 4.46 31.75
N ASP A 96 10.89 4.04 32.98
CA ASP A 96 11.61 2.99 33.71
C ASP A 96 11.59 1.65 32.94
N ASP A 97 10.49 1.30 32.29
CA ASP A 97 10.45 0.10 31.43
C ASP A 97 11.45 0.16 30.28
N PHE A 98 11.58 1.30 29.60
CA PHE A 98 12.57 1.44 28.53
C PHE A 98 14.01 1.42 29.05
N ASP A 99 14.28 2.07 30.17
CA ASP A 99 15.62 2.12 30.78
C ASP A 99 16.08 0.73 31.25
N ASN A 100 15.14 -0.13 31.62
CA ASN A 100 15.41 -1.51 32.07
C ASN A 100 15.13 -2.59 31.01
N ASP A 101 14.98 -2.21 29.73
CA ASP A 101 14.71 -3.12 28.59
C ASP A 101 13.46 -4.02 28.79
N ARG A 102 12.47 -3.56 29.56
CA ARG A 102 11.15 -4.19 29.72
C ARG A 102 10.23 -3.76 28.57
N ILE A 103 10.52 -4.29 27.40
CA ILE A 103 9.87 -3.92 26.14
C ILE A 103 9.20 -5.12 25.46
N VAL A 104 8.12 -4.86 24.73
CA VAL A 104 7.45 -5.81 23.84
C VAL A 104 7.65 -5.36 22.39
N ASP A 105 8.06 -6.29 21.52
CA ASP A 105 8.22 -6.04 20.08
C ASP A 105 6.97 -6.48 19.31
N ILE A 106 6.19 -5.54 18.77
CA ILE A 106 5.01 -5.80 17.95
C ILE A 106 5.34 -5.35 16.53
N ASP A 107 5.61 -6.29 15.63
CA ASP A 107 5.90 -6.03 14.21
C ASP A 107 7.00 -4.97 13.99
N GLY A 108 8.07 -5.03 14.80
CA GLY A 108 9.20 -4.10 14.76
C GLY A 108 8.98 -2.80 15.55
N TRP A 109 7.81 -2.61 16.15
CA TRP A 109 7.53 -1.54 17.09
C TRP A 109 7.89 -1.98 18.50
N LYS A 110 8.80 -1.23 19.14
CA LYS A 110 9.15 -1.43 20.55
C LYS A 110 8.25 -0.55 21.41
N ILE A 111 7.42 -1.18 22.23
CA ILE A 111 6.59 -0.54 23.24
C ILE A 111 7.02 -1.01 24.62
N SER A 112 6.80 -0.21 25.66
CA SER A 112 7.08 -0.66 27.03
C SER A 112 6.07 -1.73 27.49
N THR A 113 6.45 -2.53 28.48
CA THR A 113 5.52 -3.50 29.11
C THR A 113 4.29 -2.79 29.67
N SER A 114 4.44 -1.60 30.27
CA SER A 114 3.34 -0.83 30.85
C SER A 114 2.42 -0.22 29.80
N GLU A 115 2.97 0.26 28.67
CA GLU A 115 2.16 0.61 27.49
C GLU A 115 1.34 -0.60 27.01
N CYS A 116 1.98 -1.77 26.98
CA CYS A 116 1.35 -2.99 26.50
C CYS A 116 0.25 -3.48 27.46
N LEU A 117 0.46 -3.38 28.78
CA LEU A 117 -0.57 -3.66 29.79
C LEU A 117 -1.77 -2.72 29.65
N LEU A 118 -1.53 -1.42 29.47
CA LEU A 118 -2.60 -0.45 29.26
C LEU A 118 -3.40 -0.76 27.98
N MET A 119 -2.73 -1.09 26.88
CA MET A 119 -3.39 -1.47 25.63
C MET A 119 -4.15 -2.80 25.73
N ALA A 120 -3.61 -3.78 26.46
CA ALA A 120 -4.30 -5.04 26.75
C ALA A 120 -5.56 -4.81 27.60
N GLY A 121 -5.46 -3.93 28.61
CA GLY A 121 -6.58 -3.50 29.43
C GLY A 121 -7.65 -2.77 28.63
N ALA A 122 -7.25 -1.84 27.77
CA ALA A 122 -8.14 -1.17 26.82
C ALA A 122 -8.84 -2.14 25.89
N ALA A 123 -8.10 -3.10 25.32
CA ALA A 123 -8.71 -4.16 24.54
C ALA A 123 -9.72 -4.97 25.36
N SER A 124 -9.46 -5.26 26.63
CA SER A 124 -10.38 -6.00 27.50
C SER A 124 -11.68 -5.23 27.75
N VAL A 125 -11.56 -3.98 28.20
CA VAL A 125 -12.70 -3.11 28.51
C VAL A 125 -13.52 -2.77 27.26
N GLN A 126 -12.89 -2.72 26.08
CA GLN A 126 -13.57 -2.51 24.79
C GLN A 126 -14.07 -3.81 24.13
N GLY A 127 -13.89 -4.97 24.76
CA GLY A 127 -14.39 -6.27 24.24
C GLY A 127 -13.58 -6.88 23.09
N LEU A 128 -12.31 -6.50 22.94
CA LEU A 128 -11.40 -6.90 21.86
C LEU A 128 -10.52 -8.12 22.21
N THR A 129 -10.45 -8.53 23.48
CA THR A 129 -9.61 -9.65 23.96
C THR A 129 -10.13 -11.05 23.63
N GLY A 130 -11.39 -11.18 23.18
CA GLY A 130 -11.99 -12.45 22.73
C GLY A 130 -11.47 -12.97 21.37
N GLN A 131 -10.47 -12.31 20.77
CA GLN A 131 -10.00 -12.67 19.42
C GLN A 131 -9.20 -13.97 19.32
N GLY A 132 -8.80 -14.58 20.44
CA GLY A 132 -8.16 -15.91 20.44
C GLY A 132 -9.05 -16.98 19.81
N GLU A 133 -10.36 -16.97 20.09
CA GLU A 133 -11.33 -17.88 19.46
C GLU A 133 -11.76 -17.42 18.06
N LEU A 134 -11.64 -16.12 17.75
CA LEU A 134 -11.98 -15.58 16.42
C LEU A 134 -10.95 -15.95 15.36
N ALA A 135 -9.71 -16.26 15.75
CA ALA A 135 -8.67 -16.71 14.81
C ALA A 135 -9.08 -18.00 14.08
N GLU A 136 -9.89 -18.86 14.72
CA GLU A 136 -10.36 -20.12 14.14
C GLU A 136 -11.66 -20.00 13.33
N LYS A 137 -12.47 -18.96 13.57
CA LYS A 137 -13.74 -18.80 12.85
C LYS A 137 -13.47 -18.32 11.42
N PRO A 138 -14.00 -18.98 10.38
CA PRO A 138 -13.85 -18.52 9.01
C PRO A 138 -14.45 -17.12 8.84
N PHE A 139 -13.93 -16.36 7.86
CA PHE A 139 -14.56 -15.11 7.49
C PHE A 139 -15.94 -15.38 6.85
N VAL A 140 -16.88 -14.48 7.09
CA VAL A 140 -18.18 -14.46 6.42
C VAL A 140 -18.04 -13.59 5.16
N GLU A 141 -18.45 -14.13 4.02
CA GLU A 141 -18.49 -13.37 2.76
C GLU A 141 -19.66 -12.37 2.80
N GLU A 142 -19.34 -11.08 2.73
CA GLU A 142 -20.32 -10.00 2.76
C GLU A 142 -19.79 -8.76 2.05
N ASP A 143 -20.62 -8.10 1.24
CA ASP A 143 -20.31 -6.79 0.66
C ASP A 143 -20.54 -5.68 1.71
N PHE A 144 -19.57 -5.50 2.60
CA PHE A 144 -19.66 -4.56 3.73
C PHE A 144 -19.12 -3.15 3.44
N MET A 145 -18.54 -2.93 2.26
CA MET A 145 -17.93 -1.69 1.81
C MET A 145 -18.31 -1.41 0.35
N GLU A 146 -18.76 -0.20 0.04
CA GLU A 146 -18.95 0.22 -1.35
C GLU A 146 -17.60 0.62 -1.96
N ILE A 147 -17.07 -0.26 -2.83
CA ILE A 147 -15.82 -0.05 -3.57
C ILE A 147 -16.16 0.57 -4.92
N GLU A 148 -15.77 1.83 -5.12
CA GLU A 148 -16.07 2.54 -6.36
C GLU A 148 -15.09 2.22 -7.48
N LEU A 149 -13.80 2.14 -7.13
CA LEU A 149 -12.69 1.87 -8.04
C LEU A 149 -11.55 1.22 -7.28
N TRP A 150 -10.73 0.44 -7.98
CA TRP A 150 -9.50 -0.08 -7.43
C TRP A 150 -8.47 -0.34 -8.53
N GLY A 151 -7.21 -0.52 -8.14
CA GLY A 151 -6.17 -0.97 -9.05
C GLY A 151 -4.82 -1.10 -8.37
N PRO A 152 -3.81 -1.62 -9.09
CA PRO A 152 -3.92 -2.18 -10.44
C PRO A 152 -4.56 -3.57 -10.44
N ASP A 153 -5.24 -3.92 -11.54
CA ASP A 153 -5.86 -5.23 -11.78
C ASP A 153 -5.03 -6.12 -12.72
N ARG A 154 -3.95 -5.59 -13.29
CA ARG A 154 -3.07 -6.33 -14.21
C ARG A 154 -1.62 -5.86 -14.14
N THR A 155 -0.69 -6.78 -14.38
CA THR A 155 0.74 -6.52 -14.52
C THR A 155 1.44 -7.54 -15.43
N LEU A 156 2.73 -7.35 -15.66
CA LEU A 156 3.60 -8.28 -16.37
C LEU A 156 4.44 -9.09 -15.39
N GLN A 157 4.77 -10.31 -15.79
CA GLN A 157 5.75 -11.13 -15.09
C GLN A 157 7.07 -10.36 -14.94
N GLY A 158 7.56 -10.30 -13.70
CA GLY A 158 8.78 -9.61 -13.29
C GLY A 158 8.68 -8.08 -13.30
N GLU A 159 7.52 -7.48 -13.51
CA GLU A 159 7.34 -6.03 -13.46
C GLU A 159 6.65 -5.59 -12.16
N VAL A 160 7.22 -4.58 -11.48
CA VAL A 160 6.60 -4.03 -10.27
C VAL A 160 5.43 -3.12 -10.65
N PHE A 161 4.22 -3.53 -10.30
CA PHE A 161 3.01 -2.71 -10.46
C PHE A 161 2.93 -1.59 -9.42
N ASN A 162 2.47 -0.41 -9.85
CA ASN A 162 2.28 0.79 -9.03
C ASN A 162 3.44 1.01 -8.01
N PRO A 163 4.67 1.25 -8.51
CA PRO A 163 5.88 1.24 -7.67
C PRO A 163 5.86 2.37 -6.65
N ILE A 164 6.04 2.03 -5.38
CA ILE A 164 6.11 2.99 -4.26
C ILE A 164 7.53 3.10 -3.67
N GLY A 165 8.54 2.60 -4.39
CA GLY A 165 9.96 2.64 -4.02
C GLY A 165 10.48 1.34 -3.41
N ASN A 166 11.80 1.13 -3.49
CA ASN A 166 12.51 -0.05 -2.94
C ASN A 166 11.96 -1.41 -3.42
N GLY A 167 11.50 -1.50 -4.68
CA GLY A 167 10.94 -2.73 -5.24
C GLY A 167 9.53 -3.09 -4.74
N ARG A 168 8.89 -2.21 -3.98
CA ARG A 168 7.52 -2.42 -3.50
C ARG A 168 6.51 -1.97 -4.55
N GLY A 169 5.47 -2.78 -4.73
CA GLY A 169 4.24 -2.41 -5.43
C GLY A 169 3.10 -2.18 -4.44
N GLY A 170 1.96 -1.70 -4.95
CA GLY A 170 0.79 -1.51 -4.10
C GLY A 170 -0.52 -1.40 -4.85
N PHE A 171 -1.59 -1.64 -4.11
CA PHE A 171 -2.97 -1.45 -4.54
C PHE A 171 -3.54 -0.17 -3.92
N TRP A 172 -4.51 0.41 -4.60
CA TRP A 172 -5.37 1.46 -4.07
C TRP A 172 -6.83 1.09 -4.33
N LEU A 173 -7.70 1.41 -3.39
CA LEU A 173 -9.14 1.27 -3.48
C LEU A 173 -9.77 2.61 -3.11
N ARG A 174 -10.71 3.09 -3.91
CA ARG A 174 -11.57 4.22 -3.58
C ARG A 174 -12.89 3.70 -3.01
N VAL A 175 -13.27 4.19 -1.84
CA VAL A 175 -14.42 3.71 -1.09
C VAL A 175 -15.34 4.85 -0.67
N ALA A 176 -16.65 4.60 -0.66
CA ALA A 176 -17.65 5.63 -0.33
C ALA A 176 -17.83 5.81 1.20
N SER A 177 -17.53 4.78 1.98
CA SER A 177 -17.78 4.75 3.42
C SER A 177 -16.49 4.93 4.26
N PRO A 178 -16.60 5.45 5.50
CA PRO A 178 -15.47 5.52 6.41
C PRO A 178 -14.84 4.16 6.65
N VAL A 179 -13.52 4.13 6.59
CA VAL A 179 -12.69 2.94 6.84
C VAL A 179 -12.38 2.84 8.33
N ASN A 180 -12.40 1.62 8.88
CA ASN A 180 -12.05 1.38 10.27
C ASN A 180 -10.63 0.79 10.38
N GLY A 181 -9.97 1.00 11.53
CA GLY A 181 -8.60 0.54 11.77
C GLY A 181 -8.41 -0.97 11.82
N SER A 182 -9.50 -1.75 11.82
CA SER A 182 -9.49 -3.22 11.80
C SER A 182 -9.56 -3.83 10.40
N MET A 183 -9.74 -3.01 9.36
CA MET A 183 -9.77 -3.49 7.98
C MET A 183 -8.36 -3.82 7.47
N ARG A 184 -8.21 -4.79 6.57
CA ARG A 184 -6.93 -5.08 5.90
C ARG A 184 -7.18 -5.52 4.46
N LEU A 185 -6.27 -5.15 3.56
CA LEU A 185 -6.20 -5.77 2.25
C LEU A 185 -5.42 -7.08 2.34
N ARG A 186 -5.87 -8.10 1.62
CA ARG A 186 -5.18 -9.38 1.46
C ARG A 186 -5.05 -9.74 0.00
N LEU A 187 -3.86 -10.23 -0.37
CA LEU A 187 -3.61 -10.83 -1.67
C LEU A 187 -3.32 -12.32 -1.47
N ASP A 188 -4.09 -13.21 -2.07
CA ASP A 188 -4.00 -14.67 -1.89
C ASP A 188 -3.93 -15.10 -0.42
N GLY A 189 -4.74 -14.46 0.42
CA GLY A 189 -4.81 -14.74 1.85
C GLY A 189 -3.70 -14.13 2.71
N ARG A 190 -2.68 -13.47 2.13
CA ARG A 190 -1.63 -12.77 2.87
C ARG A 190 -2.00 -11.31 3.10
N ASP A 191 -1.90 -10.87 4.36
CA ASP A 191 -2.14 -9.48 4.74
C ASP A 191 -1.11 -8.53 4.10
N LEU A 192 -1.62 -7.43 3.54
CA LEU A 192 -0.82 -6.34 3.00
C LEU A 192 -0.62 -5.26 4.06
N ALA A 193 0.49 -4.52 3.97
CA ALA A 193 0.68 -3.31 4.76
C ALA A 193 -0.32 -2.23 4.31
N THR A 194 -1.45 -2.17 5.01
CA THR A 194 -2.64 -1.39 4.66
C THR A 194 -2.63 -0.04 5.37
N HIS A 195 -2.83 1.04 4.62
CA HIS A 195 -2.94 2.40 5.13
C HIS A 195 -4.28 3.03 4.70
N PHE A 196 -4.77 3.94 5.53
CA PHE A 196 -6.10 4.51 5.40
C PHE A 196 -6.02 6.02 5.29
N GLU A 197 -6.64 6.56 4.24
CA GLU A 197 -6.92 7.97 4.06
C GLU A 197 -8.43 8.16 3.86
N PRO A 198 -8.99 9.36 4.07
CA PRO A 198 -10.40 9.60 3.82
C PRO A 198 -10.80 9.21 2.37
N GLY A 199 -11.64 8.18 2.24
CA GLY A 199 -12.12 7.67 0.95
C GLY A 199 -11.14 6.79 0.17
N VAL A 200 -9.96 6.49 0.71
CA VAL A 200 -8.93 5.67 0.03
C VAL A 200 -8.29 4.66 0.97
N ILE A 201 -8.21 3.41 0.53
CA ILE A 201 -7.43 2.34 1.17
C ILE A 201 -6.24 2.05 0.26
N THR A 202 -5.03 2.03 0.81
CA THR A 202 -3.84 1.59 0.07
C THR A 202 -3.25 0.35 0.72
N GLY A 203 -2.84 -0.62 -0.10
CA GLY A 203 -2.17 -1.84 0.34
C GLY A 203 -0.79 -1.91 -0.30
N SER A 204 0.23 -2.27 0.45
CA SER A 204 1.58 -2.37 -0.07
C SER A 204 2.20 -3.73 0.21
N LEU A 205 2.87 -4.28 -0.79
CA LEU A 205 3.62 -5.52 -0.69
C LEU A 205 5.02 -5.19 -0.18
N ASP A 206 5.59 -6.06 0.66
CA ASP A 206 7.04 -6.06 0.88
C ASP A 206 7.77 -6.58 -0.38
N PRO A 207 9.07 -6.27 -0.56
CA PRO A 207 9.78 -6.63 -1.79
C PRO A 207 9.83 -8.12 -2.08
N ASP A 208 9.92 -8.97 -1.05
CA ASP A 208 10.02 -10.41 -1.23
C ASP A 208 8.67 -10.98 -1.68
N PHE A 209 7.57 -10.55 -1.05
CA PHE A 209 6.23 -10.93 -1.49
C PHE A 209 5.90 -10.38 -2.88
N MET A 210 6.32 -9.14 -3.17
CA MET A 210 6.15 -8.55 -4.48
C MET A 210 6.83 -9.39 -5.56
N GLN A 211 8.07 -9.82 -5.31
CA GLN A 211 8.84 -10.65 -6.23
C GLN A 211 8.20 -12.04 -6.42
N GLU A 212 7.67 -12.63 -5.34
CA GLU A 212 6.93 -13.89 -5.40
C GLU A 212 5.73 -13.78 -6.35
N VAL A 213 4.86 -12.78 -6.14
CA VAL A 213 3.64 -12.55 -6.95
C VAL A 213 3.98 -12.38 -8.42
N ILE A 214 4.93 -11.52 -8.77
CA ILE A 214 5.23 -11.23 -10.18
C ILE A 214 6.14 -12.27 -10.84
N SER A 215 6.67 -13.24 -10.10
CA SER A 215 7.61 -14.23 -10.67
C SER A 215 6.94 -15.24 -11.60
N GLN A 216 5.63 -15.46 -11.45
CA GLN A 216 4.88 -16.46 -12.18
C GLN A 216 3.61 -15.83 -12.78
N PRO A 217 3.28 -16.13 -14.04
CA PRO A 217 1.99 -15.75 -14.59
C PRO A 217 0.87 -16.42 -13.80
N GLY A 218 -0.21 -15.70 -13.53
CA GLY A 218 -1.27 -16.18 -12.66
C GLY A 218 -2.31 -15.11 -12.34
N VAL A 219 -3.33 -15.53 -11.61
CA VAL A 219 -4.40 -14.67 -11.12
C VAL A 219 -4.36 -14.71 -9.60
N HIS A 220 -4.24 -13.54 -8.99
CA HIS A 220 -4.13 -13.37 -7.54
C HIS A 220 -5.36 -12.66 -7.00
N GLU A 221 -6.03 -13.25 -6.03
CA GLU A 221 -7.26 -12.70 -5.47
C GLU A 221 -6.94 -11.58 -4.47
N LEU A 222 -7.50 -10.39 -4.73
CA LEU A 222 -7.45 -9.26 -3.81
C LEU A 222 -8.78 -9.17 -3.04
N VAL A 223 -8.69 -9.17 -1.71
CA VAL A 223 -9.85 -9.05 -0.83
C VAL A 223 -9.65 -7.97 0.23
N LEU A 224 -10.75 -7.38 0.68
CA LEU A 224 -10.82 -6.53 1.85
C LEU A 224 -11.42 -7.34 2.99
N VAL A 225 -10.75 -7.40 4.13
CA VAL A 225 -11.25 -8.08 5.33
C VAL A 225 -11.46 -7.08 6.46
N ASP A 226 -12.52 -7.26 7.23
CA ASP A 226 -12.74 -6.61 8.52
C ASP A 226 -12.45 -7.63 9.62
N GLN A 227 -11.33 -7.47 10.32
CA GLN A 227 -10.89 -8.43 11.32
C GLN A 227 -11.78 -8.44 12.57
N SER A 228 -12.38 -7.30 12.92
CA SER A 228 -13.23 -7.17 14.11
C SER A 228 -14.57 -7.88 13.92
N ARG A 229 -15.16 -7.77 12.73
CA ARG A 229 -16.45 -8.37 12.38
C ARG A 229 -16.33 -9.73 11.69
N ARG A 230 -15.10 -10.16 11.36
CA ARG A 230 -14.82 -11.37 10.56
C ARG A 230 -15.53 -11.36 9.22
N LEU A 231 -15.57 -10.21 8.56
CA LEU A 231 -16.14 -10.09 7.21
C LEU A 231 -15.04 -10.12 6.16
N ARG A 232 -15.32 -10.74 5.01
CA ARG A 232 -14.48 -10.76 3.82
C ARG A 232 -15.31 -10.27 2.65
N GLN A 233 -14.73 -9.39 1.85
CA GLN A 233 -15.32 -8.86 0.63
C GLN A 233 -14.31 -9.00 -0.50
N ALA A 234 -14.73 -9.61 -1.61
CA ALA A 234 -13.91 -9.66 -2.82
C ALA A 234 -13.76 -8.26 -3.41
N VAL A 235 -12.52 -7.85 -3.70
CA VAL A 235 -12.22 -6.59 -4.40
C VAL A 235 -12.10 -6.86 -5.89
N GLY A 236 -11.34 -7.89 -6.25
CA GLY A 236 -11.12 -8.32 -7.62
C GLY A 236 -9.88 -9.20 -7.72
N PHE A 237 -9.26 -9.23 -8.90
CA PHE A 237 -8.12 -10.09 -9.18
C PHE A 237 -6.99 -9.32 -9.86
N LEU A 238 -5.77 -9.47 -9.36
CA LEU A 238 -4.57 -9.06 -10.08
C LEU A 238 -4.19 -10.17 -11.08
N GLU A 239 -4.17 -9.85 -12.36
CA GLU A 239 -3.64 -10.73 -13.41
C GLU A 239 -2.14 -10.44 -13.65
N VAL A 240 -1.27 -11.40 -13.38
CA VAL A 240 0.13 -11.38 -13.80
C VAL A 240 0.21 -12.09 -15.15
N VAL A 241 0.42 -11.32 -16.21
CA VAL A 241 0.54 -11.86 -17.56
C VAL A 241 1.98 -12.25 -17.86
N GLU A 242 2.15 -13.35 -18.57
CA GLU A 242 3.47 -13.77 -19.06
C GLU A 242 4.16 -12.63 -19.82
N ARG A 243 5.43 -12.40 -19.49
CA ARG A 243 6.21 -11.40 -20.21
C ARG A 243 6.44 -11.91 -21.64
N PRO A 244 6.06 -11.14 -22.68
CA PRO A 244 6.35 -11.54 -24.05
C PRO A 244 7.87 -11.73 -24.24
N PRO A 245 8.29 -12.62 -25.15
CA PRO A 245 9.70 -12.83 -25.42
C PRO A 245 10.37 -11.53 -25.91
N MET A 246 11.69 -11.47 -25.79
CA MET A 246 12.46 -10.35 -26.35
C MET A 246 12.31 -10.32 -27.86
N ALA A 247 12.21 -9.12 -28.43
CA ALA A 247 12.07 -8.99 -29.88
C ALA A 247 13.32 -9.50 -30.61
N THR A 248 13.13 -10.15 -31.75
CA THR A 248 14.24 -10.45 -32.67
C THR A 248 14.46 -9.25 -33.61
N LEU A 249 15.68 -8.70 -33.60
CA LEU A 249 16.09 -7.58 -34.44
C LEU A 249 16.35 -8.04 -35.90
N PRO A 250 16.43 -7.11 -36.88
CA PRO A 250 16.65 -7.45 -38.29
C PRO A 250 17.93 -8.25 -38.60
N ASP A 251 18.94 -8.15 -37.73
CA ASP A 251 20.19 -8.90 -37.85
C ASP A 251 20.11 -10.31 -37.23
N GLY A 252 18.95 -10.69 -36.69
CA GLY A 252 18.70 -11.97 -36.04
C GLY A 252 19.10 -12.03 -34.56
N THR A 253 19.59 -10.92 -33.98
CA THR A 253 19.91 -10.87 -32.55
C THR A 253 18.68 -10.58 -31.70
N GLU A 254 18.67 -11.04 -30.44
CA GLU A 254 17.64 -10.66 -29.48
C GLU A 254 17.88 -9.23 -28.98
N SER A 255 16.79 -8.46 -28.96
CA SER A 255 16.73 -7.15 -28.35
C SER A 255 17.08 -7.24 -26.86
N LYS A 256 17.77 -6.22 -26.35
CA LYS A 256 18.04 -6.10 -24.90
C LYS A 256 17.04 -5.20 -24.19
N VAL A 257 16.15 -4.56 -24.95
CA VAL A 257 15.40 -3.38 -24.51
C VAL A 257 13.90 -3.55 -24.78
N PHE A 258 13.55 -4.25 -25.85
CA PHE A 258 12.20 -4.38 -26.36
C PHE A 258 11.74 -5.84 -26.39
N CYS A 259 10.48 -6.03 -26.02
CA CYS A 259 9.78 -7.29 -26.22
C CYS A 259 9.21 -7.35 -27.64
N GLU A 260 8.79 -8.53 -28.08
CA GLU A 260 8.05 -8.66 -29.33
C GLU A 260 6.86 -7.68 -29.35
N PRO A 261 6.70 -6.90 -30.45
CA PRO A 261 5.61 -5.97 -30.58
C PRO A 261 4.31 -6.75 -30.75
N GLY A 262 3.30 -6.37 -29.98
CA GLY A 262 1.93 -6.85 -30.15
C GLY A 262 1.20 -6.08 -31.25
N ASN A 263 -0.11 -5.89 -31.05
CA ASN A 263 -0.92 -5.13 -31.98
C ASN A 263 -0.49 -3.66 -32.04
N TRP A 264 -0.58 -3.06 -33.21
CA TRP A 264 -0.36 -1.63 -33.41
C TRP A 264 -1.29 -1.09 -34.48
N GLY A 265 -1.54 0.22 -34.46
CA GLY A 265 -2.36 0.85 -35.47
C GLY A 265 -2.30 2.37 -35.45
N PRO A 266 -2.77 3.01 -36.53
CA PRO A 266 -3.35 2.37 -37.71
C PRO A 266 -2.28 1.93 -38.73
N GLN A 267 -2.61 0.96 -39.58
CA GLN A 267 -1.70 0.42 -40.61
C GLN A 267 -1.93 1.04 -42.00
N ALA A 268 -3.03 1.77 -42.18
CA ALA A 268 -3.33 2.49 -43.41
C ALA A 268 -4.06 3.82 -43.12
N SER A 269 -3.92 4.78 -44.03
CA SER A 269 -4.63 6.08 -43.99
C SER A 269 -4.88 6.61 -45.41
N VAL A 270 -5.68 7.66 -45.50
CA VAL A 270 -5.93 8.41 -46.75
C VAL A 270 -5.06 9.67 -46.76
N VAL A 271 -4.53 10.05 -47.92
CA VAL A 271 -3.73 11.27 -48.09
C VAL A 271 -4.49 12.49 -47.55
N GLY A 272 -3.84 13.26 -46.68
CA GLY A 272 -4.41 14.49 -46.09
C GLY A 272 -5.44 14.27 -44.97
N GLU A 273 -5.80 13.03 -44.64
CA GLU A 273 -6.73 12.73 -43.56
C GLU A 273 -6.02 12.25 -42.29
N ALA A 274 -6.41 12.83 -41.15
CA ALA A 274 -5.91 12.40 -39.85
C ALA A 274 -6.47 11.02 -39.48
N PHE A 275 -5.59 10.05 -39.27
CA PHE A 275 -5.93 8.72 -38.75
C PHE A 275 -5.91 8.73 -37.21
N ASN A 276 -6.85 8.01 -36.56
CA ASN A 276 -7.07 8.09 -35.12
C ASN A 276 -7.06 9.54 -34.61
N ARG A 277 -7.92 10.38 -35.21
CA ARG A 277 -7.95 11.83 -34.96
C ARG A 277 -8.04 12.13 -33.46
N GLN A 278 -7.09 12.90 -32.97
CA GLN A 278 -7.02 13.37 -31.59
C GLN A 278 -7.90 14.63 -31.40
N PRO A 279 -8.23 15.01 -30.16
CA PRO A 279 -9.05 16.21 -29.90
C PRO A 279 -8.46 17.51 -30.47
N ASP A 280 -7.15 17.60 -30.61
CA ASP A 280 -6.44 18.73 -31.23
C ASP A 280 -6.37 18.67 -32.76
N GLY A 281 -6.96 17.63 -33.37
CA GLY A 281 -6.97 17.40 -34.82
C GLY A 281 -5.76 16.65 -35.36
N SER A 282 -4.74 16.36 -34.54
CA SER A 282 -3.59 15.55 -34.95
C SER A 282 -3.97 14.08 -35.21
N ALA A 283 -3.10 13.35 -35.90
CA ALA A 283 -3.21 11.90 -36.06
C ALA A 283 -2.42 11.17 -34.96
N GLY A 284 -2.74 9.90 -34.70
CA GLY A 284 -2.10 9.14 -33.62
C GLY A 284 -1.85 7.66 -33.92
N PHE A 285 -0.71 7.17 -33.46
CA PHE A 285 -0.41 5.74 -33.39
C PHE A 285 -0.61 5.20 -31.96
N TRP A 286 -0.94 3.92 -31.88
CA TRP A 286 -0.83 3.11 -30.67
C TRP A 286 -0.07 1.81 -30.99
N LEU A 287 0.68 1.31 -30.01
CA LEU A 287 1.45 0.06 -30.06
C LEU A 287 1.33 -0.62 -28.70
N HIS A 288 0.90 -1.88 -28.68
CA HIS A 288 1.03 -2.75 -27.52
C HIS A 288 2.40 -3.42 -27.53
N ILE A 289 3.18 -3.27 -26.47
CA ILE A 289 4.47 -3.93 -26.33
C ILE A 289 4.72 -4.25 -24.85
N GLY A 290 5.04 -5.51 -24.57
CA GLY A 290 5.18 -5.99 -23.19
C GLY A 290 6.41 -5.47 -22.46
N CYS A 291 7.41 -4.94 -23.17
CA CYS A 291 8.47 -4.21 -22.51
C CYS A 291 9.05 -3.17 -23.44
N ALA A 292 9.10 -1.94 -22.94
CA ALA A 292 9.78 -0.82 -23.57
C ALA A 292 10.25 0.15 -22.48
N PRO A 293 11.46 0.71 -22.58
CA PRO A 293 11.95 1.69 -21.63
C PRO A 293 11.18 3.01 -21.78
N LYS A 294 11.19 3.83 -20.72
CA LYS A 294 10.59 5.18 -20.74
C LYS A 294 11.24 6.12 -21.77
N SER A 295 12.45 5.80 -22.23
CA SER A 295 13.19 6.52 -23.27
C SER A 295 12.82 6.11 -24.71
N ALA A 296 11.90 5.15 -24.87
CA ALA A 296 11.43 4.72 -26.19
C ALA A 296 10.59 5.82 -26.88
N VAL A 297 10.85 6.01 -28.17
CA VAL A 297 10.11 6.93 -29.04
C VAL A 297 9.73 6.24 -30.35
N MET A 298 8.53 6.50 -30.86
CA MET A 298 8.12 6.05 -32.17
C MET A 298 8.72 6.96 -33.25
N VAL A 299 9.18 6.36 -34.34
CA VAL A 299 9.82 7.03 -35.46
C VAL A 299 9.09 6.63 -36.74
N LEU A 300 8.53 7.61 -37.45
CA LEU A 300 7.87 7.41 -38.74
C LEU A 300 8.77 7.97 -39.83
N ASP A 301 9.23 7.10 -40.73
CA ASP A 301 10.10 7.50 -41.87
C ASP A 301 11.29 8.38 -41.46
N GLY A 302 11.93 8.02 -40.34
CA GLY A 302 13.07 8.74 -39.79
C GLY A 302 12.73 9.96 -38.93
N VAL A 303 11.46 10.36 -38.82
CA VAL A 303 11.01 11.47 -37.97
C VAL A 303 10.53 10.96 -36.63
N GLU A 304 11.17 11.41 -35.53
CA GLU A 304 10.72 11.09 -34.18
C GLU A 304 9.37 11.75 -33.86
N LEU A 305 8.48 10.98 -33.26
CA LEU A 305 7.13 11.41 -32.90
C LEU A 305 7.06 11.74 -31.39
N PRO A 306 6.26 12.74 -30.98
CA PRO A 306 5.88 12.93 -29.58
C PRO A 306 5.23 11.66 -29.03
N THR A 307 5.98 10.92 -28.22
CA THR A 307 5.63 9.56 -27.76
C THR A 307 5.40 9.55 -26.25
N THR A 308 4.38 8.82 -25.82
CA THR A 308 4.09 8.52 -24.41
C THR A 308 4.13 7.01 -24.21
N VAL A 309 5.02 6.55 -23.33
CA VAL A 309 5.08 5.15 -22.87
C VAL A 309 4.28 5.06 -21.58
N ARG A 310 3.19 4.29 -21.59
CA ARG A 310 2.31 4.10 -20.44
C ARG A 310 2.67 2.81 -19.68
N SER A 311 2.21 2.70 -18.44
CA SER A 311 2.42 1.53 -17.59
C SER A 311 1.54 0.32 -17.95
N ASP A 312 0.56 0.48 -18.83
CA ASP A 312 -0.35 -0.56 -19.30
C ASP A 312 0.11 -1.20 -20.61
N MET A 313 1.43 -1.27 -20.84
CA MET A 313 2.05 -1.87 -22.04
C MET A 313 1.63 -1.18 -23.35
N MET A 314 1.14 0.06 -23.27
CA MET A 314 0.71 0.83 -24.43
C MET A 314 1.64 2.02 -24.67
N ILE A 315 2.17 2.10 -25.89
CA ILE A 315 2.87 3.26 -26.40
C ILE A 315 1.94 4.00 -27.34
N THR A 316 1.79 5.30 -27.14
CA THR A 316 1.03 6.17 -28.05
C THR A 316 1.94 7.25 -28.62
N ALA A 317 1.78 7.60 -29.88
CA ALA A 317 2.54 8.68 -30.50
C ALA A 317 1.66 9.60 -31.35
N ARG A 318 1.94 10.90 -31.33
CA ARG A 318 1.25 11.90 -32.15
C ARG A 318 1.98 12.12 -33.46
N VAL A 319 1.22 12.33 -34.54
CA VAL A 319 1.74 12.61 -35.88
C VAL A 319 1.22 13.98 -36.31
N GLU A 320 1.95 15.03 -35.96
CA GLU A 320 1.56 16.42 -36.25
C GLU A 320 1.69 16.76 -37.74
N HIS A 321 2.59 16.08 -38.45
CA HIS A 321 2.87 16.29 -39.88
C HIS A 321 2.09 15.33 -40.80
N PHE A 322 0.98 14.74 -40.34
CA PHE A 322 0.22 13.77 -41.15
C PHE A 322 -0.25 14.36 -42.49
N ALA A 323 -0.52 15.67 -42.54
CA ALA A 323 -1.00 16.36 -43.74
C ALA A 323 0.08 16.47 -44.84
N SER A 324 1.36 16.31 -44.52
CA SER A 324 2.45 16.28 -45.50
C SER A 324 2.79 14.87 -45.99
N LEU A 325 2.08 13.83 -45.51
CA LEU A 325 2.27 12.48 -46.00
C LEU A 325 1.62 12.34 -47.38
N GLU A 326 2.43 11.95 -48.36
CA GLU A 326 1.99 11.64 -49.70
C GLU A 326 1.59 10.16 -49.80
N ARG A 327 1.05 9.74 -50.95
CA ARG A 327 0.77 8.31 -51.18
C ARG A 327 2.07 7.51 -51.12
N GLY A 328 2.15 6.51 -50.25
CA GLY A 328 3.38 5.77 -50.02
C GLY A 328 3.33 4.76 -48.88
N GLN A 329 4.48 4.16 -48.59
CA GLN A 329 4.72 3.26 -47.46
C GLN A 329 5.74 3.92 -46.54
N TYR A 330 5.35 4.18 -45.29
CA TYR A 330 6.18 4.89 -44.31
C TYR A 330 6.58 3.91 -43.20
N PRO A 331 7.87 3.55 -43.07
CA PRO A 331 8.31 2.61 -42.05
C PRO A 331 8.09 3.18 -40.65
N LEU A 332 7.59 2.35 -39.75
CA LEU A 332 7.37 2.67 -38.35
C LEU A 332 8.34 1.86 -37.50
N VAL A 333 9.11 2.54 -36.66
CA VAL A 333 10.16 1.96 -35.82
C VAL A 333 10.00 2.47 -34.40
N LEU A 334 10.31 1.64 -33.41
CA LEU A 334 10.49 2.04 -32.03
C LEU A 334 12.00 2.19 -31.74
N LEU A 335 12.42 3.36 -31.28
CA LEU A 335 13.81 3.70 -30.96
C LEU A 335 13.95 3.92 -29.47
N ASP A 336 14.89 3.24 -28.82
CA ASP A 336 15.28 3.60 -27.46
C ASP A 336 16.41 4.62 -27.51
N ARG A 337 16.15 5.84 -27.05
CA ARG A 337 17.15 6.92 -27.08
C ARG A 337 18.38 6.63 -26.23
N ALA A 338 18.25 5.80 -25.19
CA ALA A 338 19.36 5.52 -24.28
C ALA A 338 20.38 4.53 -24.88
N SER A 339 19.92 3.42 -25.44
CA SER A 339 20.76 2.39 -26.06
C SER A 339 21.03 2.65 -27.55
N GLY A 340 20.19 3.41 -28.23
CA GLY A 340 20.19 3.57 -29.69
C GLY A 340 19.57 2.39 -30.46
N GLU A 341 19.03 1.39 -29.75
CA GLU A 341 18.44 0.20 -30.36
C GLU A 341 17.13 0.54 -31.10
N LYS A 342 16.91 -0.09 -32.26
CA LYS A 342 15.77 0.15 -33.14
C LYS A 342 15.01 -1.15 -33.40
N LEU A 343 13.73 -1.18 -33.03
CA LEU A 343 12.82 -2.28 -33.30
C LEU A 343 11.85 -1.89 -34.44
N PRO A 344 11.91 -2.53 -35.62
CA PRO A 344 10.91 -2.33 -36.65
C PRO A 344 9.53 -2.82 -36.18
N ILE A 345 8.51 -1.99 -36.34
CA ILE A 345 7.13 -2.30 -35.96
C ILE A 345 6.29 -2.67 -37.19
N GLY A 346 6.46 -1.93 -38.28
CA GLY A 346 5.73 -2.17 -39.53
C GLY A 346 5.83 -0.99 -40.49
N SER A 347 4.80 -0.77 -41.30
CA SER A 347 4.73 0.38 -42.23
C SER A 347 3.30 0.89 -42.35
N LEU A 348 3.14 2.22 -42.31
CA LEU A 348 1.88 2.89 -42.60
C LEU A 348 1.69 3.02 -44.12
N ALA A 349 0.58 2.50 -44.64
CA ALA A 349 0.20 2.66 -46.03
C ALA A 349 -0.72 3.89 -46.24
N VAL A 350 -0.25 4.90 -46.95
CA VAL A 350 -1.04 6.10 -47.28
C VAL A 350 -1.58 5.96 -48.70
N GLN A 351 -2.90 6.03 -48.89
CA GLN A 351 -3.61 5.77 -50.15
C GLN A 351 -4.20 7.02 -50.80
#